data_AF-A0A4R5KJF5-F1
#
_entry.id   AF-A0A4R5KJF5-F1
#
_cell.length_a   1.000
_cell.length_b   1.000
_cell.length_c   1.000
_cell.angle_alpha   90.00
_cell.angle_beta   90.00
_cell.angle_gamma   90.00
#
_symmetry.space_group_name_H-M   'P 1'
#
loop_
_entity.id
_entity.type
_entity.pdbx_description
1 polymer ?
#
loop_
_entity_poly.entity_id
_entity_poly.type
_entity_poly.pdbx_seq_one_letter_code
_entity_poly.pdbx_strand_id
1 'polypeptide(L)'
;MAIIDVIKFNGIANRNWLVYRYPGDSFVYGTQLIVGEGQIAVFVKGGKALDYFSAGTHTLNAKNIPLLQSFINLPFGGRTPFTAEIFFINKTVKLDVLWGTNDPISLIDPKYAVRLRVRAFGQFGIRITDYRVFLTELIGAVGDDQIVKYETVMNYFKGVTVTKVKTIISGIIINQKISVLEITPRLEEISEISQRSLSGEFERFGIEIVNFYLSSINFPDEDFEMINKILGEKAVFDIIGDNRYQVKRSFDVMETAAGNESGGSIAAAGVGLGLGAGAGLAVGNTFANTAGRAFNTPPQGHPCKKCGESNEPDSKFCRNCGEKLIVAQIECYSCRALVDEHAKFCSNCGSSMMKQICPGCHKENKPGTKFCSDCGTKMEE
;
A
#
# COMPACT_ATOMS: atom_id res chain seq x y z
N MET A 1 34.07 -2.72 54.18
CA MET A 1 32.76 -2.28 53.63
C MET A 1 32.95 -0.91 53.03
N ALA A 2 32.46 -0.66 51.82
CA ALA A 2 32.57 0.68 51.22
C ALA A 2 31.86 1.68 52.13
N ILE A 3 32.54 2.78 52.47
CA ILE A 3 32.03 3.82 53.38
C ILE A 3 31.05 4.74 52.62
N ILE A 4 31.09 4.72 51.28
CA ILE A 4 30.31 5.57 50.38
C ILE A 4 29.93 4.75 49.14
N ASP A 5 28.65 4.77 48.76
CA ASP A 5 28.20 4.16 47.50
C ASP A 5 28.46 5.11 46.33
N VAL A 6 28.71 4.53 45.15
CA VAL A 6 28.86 5.28 43.90
C VAL A 6 27.79 4.79 42.92
N ILE A 7 26.94 5.72 42.47
CA ILE A 7 25.86 5.47 41.53
C ILE A 7 26.22 6.10 40.21
N LYS A 8 26.27 5.29 39.16
CA LYS A 8 26.70 5.72 37.84
C LYS A 8 26.10 4.82 36.76
N PHE A 9 25.76 5.40 35.63
CA PHE A 9 25.34 4.66 34.45
C PHE A 9 26.08 5.14 33.20
N ASN A 10 26.78 4.22 32.52
CA ASN A 10 27.59 4.53 31.33
C ASN A 10 26.81 4.40 30.01
N GLY A 11 25.51 4.08 30.04
CA GLY A 11 24.76 3.70 28.84
C GLY A 11 25.00 2.24 28.46
N ILE A 12 24.47 1.86 27.29
CA ILE A 12 24.66 0.54 26.68
C ILE A 12 25.38 0.65 25.33
N ALA A 13 26.02 -0.44 24.90
CA ALA A 13 26.89 -0.48 23.72
C ALA A 13 26.22 0.05 22.44
N ASN A 14 24.97 -0.32 22.18
CA ASN A 14 24.23 0.10 20.98
C ASN A 14 23.55 1.47 21.11
N ARG A 15 23.72 2.16 22.25
CA ARG A 15 23.09 3.45 22.57
C ARG A 15 21.55 3.47 22.47
N ASN A 16 20.91 2.31 22.34
CA ASN A 16 19.46 2.20 22.22
C ASN A 16 18.79 2.11 23.60
N TRP A 17 18.87 3.20 24.34
CA TRP A 17 18.26 3.34 25.65
C TRP A 17 17.76 4.77 25.82
N LEU A 18 16.62 4.90 26.48
CA LEU A 18 15.98 6.17 26.76
C LEU A 18 15.86 6.41 28.26
N VAL A 19 15.47 5.39 29.02
CA VAL A 19 15.44 5.42 30.49
C VAL A 19 16.11 4.18 31.05
N TYR A 20 16.84 4.34 32.15
CA TYR A 20 17.37 3.25 32.96
C TYR A 20 17.05 3.48 34.43
N ARG A 21 16.48 2.48 35.11
CA ARG A 21 16.31 2.52 36.58
C ARG A 21 17.48 1.81 37.23
N TYR A 22 18.23 2.56 38.04
CA TYR A 22 19.36 2.02 38.78
C TYR A 22 18.87 0.99 39.82
N PRO A 23 19.55 -0.15 39.99
CA PRO A 23 19.14 -1.18 40.94
C PRO A 23 19.33 -0.74 42.39
N GLY A 24 18.39 -1.16 43.24
CA GLY A 24 18.42 -0.87 44.67
C GLY A 24 17.74 0.44 45.03
N ASP A 25 17.29 0.49 46.28
CA ASP A 25 16.40 1.53 46.78
C ASP A 25 16.91 2.18 48.08
N SER A 26 17.99 1.67 48.64
CA SER A 26 18.49 2.04 49.96
C SER A 26 19.90 2.61 49.85
N PHE A 27 20.01 3.93 49.77
CA PHE A 27 21.29 4.63 49.59
C PHE A 27 21.81 5.22 50.90
N VAL A 28 23.13 5.15 51.11
CA VAL A 28 23.82 5.71 52.29
C VAL A 28 23.95 7.24 52.17
N TYR A 29 23.98 7.95 53.30
CA TYR A 29 24.24 9.38 53.28
C TYR A 29 25.64 9.68 52.71
N GLY A 30 25.75 10.65 51.80
CA GLY A 30 27.03 11.00 51.16
C GLY A 30 27.37 10.16 49.91
N THR A 31 26.46 9.29 49.47
CA THR A 31 26.56 8.59 48.18
C THR A 31 26.89 9.55 47.04
N GLN A 32 27.82 9.13 46.18
CA GLN A 32 28.24 9.89 45.01
C GLN A 32 27.41 9.47 43.79
N LEU A 33 26.64 10.40 43.24
CA LEU A 33 25.90 10.24 41.99
C LEU A 33 26.70 10.87 40.85
N ILE A 34 27.16 10.06 39.90
CA ILE A 34 27.91 10.50 38.73
C ILE A 34 26.98 10.42 37.51
N VAL A 35 26.68 11.58 36.93
CA VAL A 35 25.83 11.72 35.75
C VAL A 35 26.70 12.04 34.54
N GLY A 36 26.60 11.22 33.49
CA GLY A 36 27.34 11.44 32.26
C GLY A 36 26.82 12.63 31.44
N GLU A 37 27.64 13.14 30.53
CA GLU A 37 27.15 14.07 29.51
C GLU A 37 26.06 13.42 28.65
N GLY A 38 25.09 14.22 28.21
CA GLY A 38 23.92 13.69 27.50
C GLY A 38 22.95 12.89 28.37
N GLN A 39 23.13 12.88 29.70
CA GLN A 39 22.22 12.24 30.64
C GLN A 39 21.70 13.22 31.69
N ILE A 40 20.55 12.89 32.25
CA ILE A 40 20.08 13.48 33.51
C ILE A 40 19.70 12.35 34.45
N ALA A 41 19.99 12.52 35.73
CA ALA A 41 19.51 11.61 36.76
C ALA A 41 18.32 12.23 37.49
N VAL A 42 17.26 11.45 37.68
CA VAL A 42 16.04 11.85 38.38
C VAL A 42 15.95 11.06 39.67
N PHE A 43 15.84 11.78 40.78
CA PHE A 43 15.67 11.20 42.10
C PHE A 43 14.19 11.15 42.45
N VAL A 44 13.67 9.94 42.61
CA VAL A 44 12.27 9.66 42.92
C VAL A 44 12.17 9.13 44.33
N LYS A 45 11.28 9.70 45.14
CA LYS A 45 11.05 9.25 46.53
C LYS A 45 9.56 9.29 46.85
N GLY A 46 9.06 8.24 47.50
CA GLY A 46 7.64 8.12 47.85
C GLY A 46 6.73 8.23 46.62
N GLY A 47 7.18 7.71 45.47
CA GLY A 47 6.46 7.77 44.20
C GLY A 47 6.46 9.14 43.52
N LYS A 48 7.24 10.13 43.98
CA LYS A 48 7.32 11.47 43.39
C LYS A 48 8.73 11.80 42.92
N ALA A 49 8.88 12.32 41.71
CA ALA A 49 10.13 12.87 41.21
C ALA A 49 10.45 14.18 41.96
N LEU A 50 11.47 14.16 42.81
CA LEU A 50 11.80 15.27 43.70
C LEU A 50 12.89 16.17 43.16
N ASP A 51 13.92 15.61 42.50
CA ASP A 51 15.09 16.37 42.05
C ASP A 51 15.70 15.84 40.75
N TYR A 52 16.45 16.71 40.08
CA TYR A 52 17.09 16.45 38.78
C TYR A 52 18.55 16.85 38.80
N PHE A 53 19.44 15.90 38.53
CA PHE A 53 20.87 16.10 38.54
C PHE A 53 21.41 16.13 37.11
N SER A 54 21.95 17.28 36.70
CA SER A 54 22.65 17.45 35.42
C SER A 54 23.97 16.68 35.37
N ALA A 55 24.64 16.69 34.22
CA ALA A 55 25.96 16.07 34.07
C ALA A 55 26.95 16.60 35.13
N GLY A 56 27.74 15.70 35.70
CA GLY A 56 28.68 15.99 36.78
C GLY A 56 28.61 15.00 37.94
N THR A 57 29.45 15.24 38.95
CA THR A 57 29.48 14.46 40.19
C THR A 57 28.71 15.21 41.27
N HIS A 58 27.70 14.56 41.84
CA HIS A 58 26.83 15.11 42.87
C HIS A 58 26.91 14.26 44.12
N THR A 59 27.00 14.90 45.29
CA THR A 59 26.85 14.19 46.56
C THR A 59 25.39 14.24 47.00
N LEU A 60 24.79 13.06 47.21
CA LEU A 60 23.42 12.92 47.69
C LEU A 60 23.37 13.25 49.19
N ASN A 61 23.06 14.52 49.47
CA ASN A 61 22.91 15.07 50.81
C ASN A 61 21.55 15.77 50.94
N ALA A 62 21.03 15.85 52.17
CA ALA A 62 19.74 16.49 52.42
C ALA A 62 19.72 18.01 52.11
N LYS A 63 20.88 18.65 51.97
CA LYS A 63 21.00 20.04 51.52
C LYS A 63 20.70 20.21 50.02
N ASN A 64 21.01 19.20 49.21
CA ASN A 64 20.85 19.21 47.76
C ASN A 64 19.51 18.64 47.29
N ILE A 65 18.69 18.12 48.21
CA ILE A 65 17.34 17.63 47.94
C ILE A 65 16.42 18.33 48.95
N PRO A 66 15.76 19.44 48.58
CA PRO A 66 15.05 20.32 49.52
C PRO A 66 14.04 19.59 50.44
N LEU A 67 13.45 18.49 49.95
CA LEU A 67 12.47 17.66 50.68
C LEU A 67 13.08 16.59 51.60
N LEU A 68 14.40 16.41 51.60
CA LEU A 68 15.07 15.56 52.60
C LEU A 68 15.25 16.29 53.94
N GLN A 69 15.23 17.62 53.97
CA GLN A 69 15.47 18.41 55.19
C GLN A 69 14.43 18.20 56.28
N SER A 70 13.15 18.04 55.91
CA SER A 70 12.05 17.84 56.87
C SER A 70 12.12 16.52 57.65
N PHE A 71 13.01 15.59 57.27
CA PHE A 71 13.06 14.22 57.80
C PHE A 71 14.39 13.86 58.50
N ILE A 72 15.31 14.81 58.66
CA ILE A 72 16.66 14.58 59.23
C ILE A 72 16.62 14.26 60.74
N ASN A 73 15.53 14.57 61.44
CA ASN A 73 15.48 14.50 62.91
C ASN A 73 15.14 13.11 63.50
N LEU A 74 15.19 12.03 62.71
CA LEU A 74 14.92 10.68 63.24
C LEU A 74 16.23 9.87 63.47
N PRO A 75 16.38 9.16 64.60
CA PRO A 75 17.63 8.53 65.00
C PRO A 75 17.82 7.17 64.32
N PHE A 76 18.24 7.17 63.04
CA PHE A 76 18.33 5.93 62.23
C PHE A 76 19.75 5.55 61.76
N GLY A 77 20.80 5.87 62.52
CA GLY A 77 22.11 5.23 62.35
C GLY A 77 22.82 5.46 61.00
N GLY A 78 22.61 6.60 60.35
CA GLY A 78 23.34 6.99 59.13
C GLY A 78 22.84 6.38 57.82
N ARG A 79 21.79 5.56 57.85
CA ARG A 79 21.06 5.10 56.66
C ARG A 79 19.88 6.02 56.41
N THR A 80 19.58 6.27 55.13
CA THR A 80 18.37 7.00 54.75
C THR A 80 17.17 6.10 55.09
N PRO A 81 16.24 6.51 55.98
CA PRO A 81 15.21 5.62 56.54
C PRO A 81 14.10 5.20 55.56
N PHE A 82 14.21 5.57 54.27
CA PHE A 82 13.18 5.32 53.27
C PHE A 82 13.81 5.02 51.92
N THR A 83 13.12 4.17 51.17
CA THR A 83 13.48 3.75 49.81
C THR A 83 13.39 4.92 48.83
N ALA A 84 14.40 5.07 47.99
CA ALA A 84 14.48 6.07 46.93
C ALA A 84 14.96 5.42 45.65
N GLU A 85 14.53 5.94 44.51
CA GLU A 85 14.85 5.39 43.20
C GLU A 85 15.61 6.42 42.37
N ILE A 86 16.54 5.96 41.55
CA ILE A 86 17.31 6.81 40.66
C ILE A 86 17.10 6.33 39.23
N PHE A 87 16.61 7.25 38.40
CA PHE A 87 16.42 7.04 36.98
C PHE A 87 17.45 7.83 36.21
N PHE A 88 18.11 7.22 35.23
CA PHE A 88 18.89 7.92 34.23
C PHE A 88 18.05 8.08 32.97
N ILE A 89 17.95 9.29 32.45
CA ILE A 89 17.28 9.59 31.17
C ILE A 89 18.30 10.09 30.17
N ASN A 90 18.24 9.55 28.96
CA ASN A 90 19.01 10.03 27.83
C ASN A 90 18.41 11.33 27.29
N LYS A 91 19.18 12.43 27.30
CA LYS A 91 18.75 13.73 26.75
C LYS A 91 19.33 14.04 25.38
N THR A 92 20.13 13.13 24.83
CA THR A 92 20.70 13.31 23.49
C THR A 92 19.59 13.27 22.44
N VAL A 93 19.80 13.97 21.33
CA VAL A 93 18.84 13.94 20.22
C VAL A 93 18.94 12.56 19.57
N LYS A 94 17.83 11.81 19.59
CA LYS A 94 17.69 10.59 18.80
C LYS A 94 17.19 10.97 17.42
N LEU A 95 18.13 10.99 16.48
CA LEU A 95 17.83 11.10 15.06
C LEU A 95 17.37 9.75 14.51
N ASP A 96 16.74 9.77 13.34
CA ASP A 96 16.33 8.58 12.58
C ASP A 96 15.25 7.72 13.28
N VAL A 97 14.21 8.37 13.80
CA VAL A 97 12.98 7.68 14.20
C VAL A 97 12.10 7.51 12.96
N LEU A 98 12.09 6.29 12.43
CA LEU A 98 11.33 5.94 11.24
C LEU A 98 9.82 5.89 11.51
N TRP A 99 9.04 6.38 10.55
CA TRP A 99 7.59 6.24 10.53
C TRP A 99 7.09 5.95 9.12
N GLY A 100 5.91 5.31 9.03
CA GLY A 100 5.26 5.05 7.76
C GLY A 100 3.80 4.70 7.95
N THR A 101 3.01 4.90 6.90
CA THR A 101 1.59 4.52 6.88
C THR A 101 1.45 3.00 6.86
N ASN A 102 0.83 2.42 7.90
CA ASN A 102 0.58 0.98 7.97
C ASN A 102 -0.47 0.51 6.95
N ASP A 103 -1.46 1.35 6.67
CA ASP A 103 -2.50 1.15 5.67
C ASP A 103 -2.49 2.33 4.66
N PRO A 104 -2.91 2.12 3.39
CA PRO A 104 -2.85 3.17 2.38
C PRO A 104 -3.89 4.28 2.62
N ILE A 105 -3.52 5.52 2.27
CA ILE A 105 -4.41 6.67 2.12
C ILE A 105 -5.17 6.48 0.80
N SER A 106 -6.45 6.15 0.88
CA SER A 106 -7.29 6.04 -0.30
C SER A 106 -7.91 7.40 -0.64
N LEU A 107 -7.59 7.91 -1.82
CA LEU A 107 -8.11 9.20 -2.32
C LEU A 107 -8.38 9.14 -3.83
N ILE A 108 -9.12 10.13 -4.33
CA ILE A 108 -9.29 10.34 -5.78
C ILE A 108 -8.29 11.42 -6.20
N ASP A 109 -7.43 11.10 -7.16
CA ASP A 109 -6.49 12.08 -7.72
C ASP A 109 -7.28 13.20 -8.44
N PRO A 110 -7.04 14.48 -8.10
CA PRO A 110 -7.83 15.59 -8.64
C PRO A 110 -7.58 15.86 -10.13
N LYS A 111 -6.45 15.41 -10.70
CA LYS A 111 -6.07 15.65 -12.10
C LYS A 111 -6.55 14.54 -13.03
N TYR A 112 -6.45 13.30 -12.58
CA TYR A 112 -6.78 12.11 -13.38
C TYR A 112 -8.13 11.49 -13.01
N ALA A 113 -8.77 11.92 -11.92
CA ALA A 113 -10.04 11.40 -11.41
C ALA A 113 -10.03 9.87 -11.16
N VAL A 114 -8.86 9.32 -10.83
CA VAL A 114 -8.68 7.91 -10.48
C VAL A 114 -8.49 7.72 -8.99
N ARG A 115 -8.94 6.58 -8.49
CA ARG A 115 -8.70 6.20 -7.10
C ARG A 115 -7.25 5.71 -6.95
N LEU A 116 -6.51 6.32 -6.03
CA LEU A 116 -5.14 5.94 -5.69
C LEU A 116 -5.03 5.46 -4.24
N ARG A 117 -4.15 4.49 -4.01
CA ARG A 117 -3.80 3.94 -2.69
C ARG A 117 -2.42 4.45 -2.28
N VAL A 118 -2.39 5.68 -1.81
CA VAL A 118 -1.15 6.38 -1.49
C VAL A 118 -0.55 5.88 -0.18
N ARG A 119 0.76 5.70 -0.12
CA ARG A 119 1.54 5.43 1.09
C ARG A 119 2.57 6.52 1.28
N ALA A 120 2.91 6.78 2.53
CA ALA A 120 3.92 7.77 2.89
C ALA A 120 4.80 7.23 4.01
N PHE A 121 6.08 7.58 3.96
CA PHE A 121 7.04 7.25 5.01
C PHE A 121 8.10 8.32 5.13
N GLY A 122 8.77 8.33 6.27
CA GLY A 122 9.78 9.30 6.58
C GLY A 122 10.47 9.02 7.90
N GLN A 123 11.10 10.05 8.42
CA GLN A 123 11.83 9.99 9.68
C GLN A 123 11.68 11.30 10.45
N PHE A 124 11.82 11.24 11.76
CA PHE A 124 11.90 12.42 12.60
C PHE A 124 12.92 12.23 13.71
N GLY A 125 13.35 13.34 14.29
CA GLY A 125 14.25 13.38 15.43
C GLY A 125 13.50 13.78 16.69
N ILE A 126 13.86 13.18 17.82
CA ILE A 126 13.27 13.52 19.12
C ILE A 126 14.33 13.79 20.18
N ARG A 127 13.91 14.52 21.21
CA ARG A 127 14.66 14.72 22.45
C ARG A 127 13.71 14.84 23.62
N ILE A 128 14.14 14.40 24.80
CA ILE A 128 13.39 14.61 26.04
C ILE A 128 13.73 15.97 26.62
N THR A 129 12.70 16.80 26.84
CA THR A 129 12.82 18.16 27.36
C THR A 129 12.21 18.29 28.76
N ASP A 130 11.02 17.75 28.98
CA ASP A 130 10.38 17.70 30.30
C ASP A 130 10.49 16.28 30.89
N TYR A 131 11.53 16.08 31.69
CA TYR A 131 11.83 14.80 32.35
C TYR A 131 10.78 14.40 33.39
N ARG A 132 10.08 15.36 33.99
CA ARG A 132 9.06 15.09 35.00
C ARG A 132 7.86 14.45 34.34
N VAL A 133 7.27 15.17 33.39
CA VAL A 133 6.09 14.74 32.66
C VAL A 133 6.39 13.44 31.92
N PHE A 134 7.56 13.34 31.30
CA PHE A 134 7.99 12.13 30.62
C PHE A 134 8.03 10.91 31.54
N LEU A 135 8.62 11.03 32.74
CA LEU A 135 8.65 9.90 33.69
C LEU A 135 7.27 9.57 34.26
N THR A 136 6.50 10.57 34.68
CA THR A 136 5.24 10.35 35.41
C THR A 136 4.09 9.94 34.51
N GLU A 137 3.99 10.51 33.30
CA GLU A 137 2.86 10.28 32.39
C GLU A 137 3.12 9.14 31.40
N LEU A 138 4.38 8.88 31.02
CA LEU A 138 4.69 7.99 29.90
C LEU A 138 5.46 6.72 30.29
N ILE A 139 6.45 6.85 31.18
CA ILE A 139 7.29 5.72 31.59
C ILE A 139 6.67 4.93 32.73
N GLY A 140 6.15 5.63 33.75
CA GLY A 140 5.54 5.02 34.92
C GLY A 140 6.53 4.19 35.75
N ALA A 141 6.03 3.13 36.40
CA ALA A 141 6.84 2.26 37.24
C ALA A 141 7.66 1.30 36.38
N VAL A 142 8.97 1.29 36.60
CA VAL A 142 9.93 0.45 35.88
C VAL A 142 10.61 -0.48 36.91
N GLY A 143 10.85 -1.75 36.57
CA GLY A 143 11.52 -2.69 37.47
C GLY A 143 12.99 -2.33 37.72
N ASP A 144 13.61 -2.96 38.72
CA ASP A 144 15.04 -2.78 39.02
C ASP A 144 15.90 -3.24 37.83
N ASP A 145 16.97 -2.49 37.56
CA ASP A 145 17.93 -2.75 36.47
C ASP A 145 17.29 -2.85 35.08
N GLN A 146 16.13 -2.22 34.87
CA GLN A 146 15.43 -2.23 33.60
C GLN A 146 15.79 -1.02 32.73
N ILE A 147 15.82 -1.27 31.42
CA ILE A 147 16.05 -0.26 30.38
C ILE A 147 14.79 -0.13 29.53
N VAL A 148 14.26 1.08 29.44
CA VAL A 148 13.24 1.45 28.46
C VAL A 148 13.93 1.97 27.20
N LYS A 149 13.59 1.38 26.06
CA LYS A 149 14.16 1.71 24.74
C LYS A 149 13.34 2.77 24.01
N TYR A 150 13.94 3.40 23.01
CA TYR A 150 13.26 4.38 22.16
C TYR A 150 12.05 3.76 21.45
N GLU A 151 12.18 2.55 20.93
CA GLU A 151 11.10 1.92 20.15
C GLU A 151 9.84 1.70 20.97
N THR A 152 9.99 1.33 22.26
CA THR A 152 8.86 1.15 23.18
C THR A 152 8.03 2.42 23.28
N VAL A 153 8.70 3.56 23.48
CA VAL A 153 8.03 4.86 23.62
C VAL A 153 7.44 5.31 22.28
N MET A 154 8.19 5.16 21.18
CA MET A 154 7.72 5.56 19.84
C MET A 154 6.51 4.76 19.37
N ASN A 155 6.35 3.52 19.82
CA ASN A 155 5.17 2.71 19.50
C ASN A 155 3.86 3.36 19.99
N TYR A 156 3.87 4.08 21.11
CA TYR A 156 2.68 4.77 21.62
C TYR A 156 2.21 5.89 20.68
N PHE A 157 3.15 6.54 19.97
CA PHE A 157 2.85 7.67 19.09
C PHE A 157 2.58 7.26 17.64
N LYS A 158 2.84 6.02 17.24
CA LYS A 158 2.64 5.56 15.85
C LYS A 158 1.24 5.89 15.31
N GLY A 159 0.21 5.64 16.10
CA GLY A 159 -1.18 5.88 15.69
C GLY A 159 -1.46 7.36 15.41
N VAL A 160 -1.07 8.25 16.32
CA VAL A 160 -1.29 9.70 16.16
C VAL A 160 -0.44 10.28 15.03
N THR A 161 0.83 9.84 14.91
CA THR A 161 1.73 10.25 13.82
C THR A 161 1.13 9.89 12.46
N VAL A 162 0.76 8.63 12.27
CA VAL A 162 0.16 8.18 11.00
C VAL A 162 -1.13 8.93 10.72
N THR A 163 -2.03 9.05 11.69
CA THR A 163 -3.34 9.70 11.50
C THR A 163 -3.22 11.16 11.07
N LYS A 164 -2.38 11.94 11.77
CA LYS A 164 -2.20 13.36 11.47
C LYS A 164 -1.54 13.57 10.10
N VAL A 165 -0.48 12.81 9.82
CA VAL A 165 0.23 12.95 8.53
C VAL A 165 -0.66 12.54 7.36
N LYS A 166 -1.43 11.45 7.49
CA LYS A 166 -2.42 11.06 6.48
C LYS A 166 -3.43 12.17 6.18
N THR A 167 -3.95 12.79 7.23
CA THR A 167 -4.94 13.88 7.13
C THR A 167 -4.34 15.11 6.42
N ILE A 168 -3.08 15.43 6.70
CA ILE A 168 -2.37 16.54 6.06
C ILE A 168 -2.14 16.25 4.57
N ILE A 169 -1.60 15.07 4.24
CA ILE A 169 -1.32 14.68 2.85
C ILE A 169 -2.62 14.68 2.03
N SER A 170 -3.67 14.00 2.50
CA SER A 170 -4.94 13.94 1.78
C SER A 170 -5.59 15.31 1.67
N GLY A 171 -5.55 16.12 2.73
CA GLY A 171 -6.07 17.48 2.73
C GLY A 171 -5.37 18.38 1.71
N ILE A 172 -4.05 18.31 1.60
CA ILE A 172 -3.29 19.09 0.61
C ILE A 172 -3.65 18.65 -0.81
N ILE A 173 -3.64 17.35 -1.09
CA ILE A 173 -3.98 16.80 -2.41
C ILE A 173 -5.38 17.23 -2.84
N ILE A 174 -6.38 17.07 -1.96
CA ILE A 174 -7.79 17.31 -2.28
C ILE A 174 -8.08 18.82 -2.37
N ASN A 175 -7.68 19.60 -1.36
CA ASN A 175 -8.06 21.01 -1.26
C ASN A 175 -7.27 21.90 -2.22
N GLN A 176 -5.99 21.60 -2.44
CA GLN A 176 -5.14 22.34 -3.38
C GLN A 176 -5.21 21.78 -4.80
N LYS A 177 -5.95 20.68 -5.01
CA LYS A 177 -6.11 19.99 -6.30
C LYS A 177 -4.77 19.60 -6.95
N ILE A 178 -3.81 19.17 -6.12
CA ILE A 178 -2.49 18.73 -6.55
C ILE A 178 -2.54 17.23 -6.85
N SER A 179 -2.04 16.80 -8.01
CA SER A 179 -1.93 15.37 -8.32
C SER A 179 -0.89 14.69 -7.42
N VAL A 180 -1.10 13.43 -7.07
CA VAL A 180 -0.11 12.64 -6.33
C VAL A 180 1.21 12.53 -7.10
N LEU A 181 1.17 12.53 -8.43
CA LEU A 181 2.38 12.54 -9.28
C LEU A 181 3.20 13.82 -9.15
N GLU A 182 2.59 14.91 -8.69
CA GLU A 182 3.17 16.24 -8.59
C GLU A 182 3.39 16.66 -7.13
N ILE A 183 3.28 15.71 -6.18
CA ILE A 183 3.38 16.00 -4.75
C ILE A 183 4.83 16.15 -4.27
N THR A 184 5.81 15.60 -4.99
CA THR A 184 7.23 15.57 -4.60
C THR A 184 7.81 16.97 -4.29
N PRO A 185 7.56 18.03 -5.09
CA PRO A 185 8.03 19.38 -4.78
C PRO A 185 7.42 19.98 -3.49
N ARG A 186 6.37 19.37 -2.94
CA ARG A 186 5.67 19.83 -1.72
C ARG A 186 6.08 19.05 -0.47
N LEU A 187 7.03 18.12 -0.56
CA LEU A 187 7.41 17.27 0.58
C LEU A 187 7.95 18.09 1.77
N GLU A 188 8.70 19.17 1.51
CA GLU A 188 9.21 20.06 2.56
C GLU A 188 8.06 20.79 3.28
N GLU A 189 7.14 21.40 2.52
CA GLU A 189 5.93 22.05 3.05
C GLU A 189 5.10 21.07 3.90
N ILE A 190 4.85 19.86 3.38
CA ILE A 190 4.10 18.82 4.10
C ILE A 190 4.83 18.42 5.39
N SER A 191 6.17 18.34 5.35
CA SER A 191 7.00 18.00 6.49
C SER A 191 6.90 19.06 7.59
N GLU A 192 6.97 20.35 7.25
CA GLU A 192 6.83 21.45 8.20
C GLU A 192 5.44 21.48 8.86
N ILE A 193 4.38 21.31 8.07
CA ILE A 193 3.01 21.27 8.57
C ILE A 193 2.82 20.06 9.49
N SER A 194 3.38 18.91 9.10
CA SER A 194 3.34 17.67 9.90
C SER A 194 4.09 17.84 11.21
N GLN A 195 5.29 18.42 11.19
CA GLN A 195 6.06 18.73 12.40
C GLN A 195 5.23 19.57 13.35
N ARG A 196 4.71 20.72 12.89
CA ARG A 196 3.93 21.63 13.73
C ARG A 196 2.69 20.97 14.33
N SER A 197 1.99 20.15 13.54
CA SER A 197 0.79 19.41 13.98
C SER A 197 1.10 18.32 15.02
N LEU A 198 2.30 17.72 14.95
CA LEU A 198 2.73 16.65 15.85
C LEU A 198 3.45 17.16 17.09
N SER A 199 4.17 18.27 17.02
CA SER A 199 4.94 18.81 18.16
C SER A 199 4.09 18.94 19.41
N GLY A 200 2.89 19.51 19.30
CA GLY A 200 1.99 19.66 20.44
C GLY A 200 1.52 18.33 21.06
N GLU A 201 1.45 17.24 20.30
CA GLU A 201 1.08 15.93 20.85
C GLU A 201 2.24 15.30 21.64
N PHE A 202 3.47 15.47 21.17
CA PHE A 202 4.67 14.94 21.82
C PHE A 202 5.06 15.77 23.04
N GLU A 203 4.94 17.11 22.95
CA GLU A 203 5.29 18.05 24.03
C GLU A 203 4.47 17.79 25.30
N ARG A 204 3.21 17.38 25.15
CA ARG A 204 2.33 16.98 26.28
C ARG A 204 2.90 15.85 27.12
N PHE A 205 3.82 15.06 26.58
CA PHE A 205 4.50 13.96 27.27
C PHE A 205 5.99 14.26 27.52
N GLY A 206 6.40 15.52 27.39
CA GLY A 206 7.78 15.96 27.62
C GLY A 206 8.77 15.60 26.51
N ILE A 207 8.28 15.30 25.31
CA ILE A 207 9.09 14.98 24.14
C ILE A 207 9.03 16.13 23.14
N GLU A 208 10.19 16.59 22.71
CA GLU A 208 10.33 17.56 21.63
C GLU A 208 10.60 16.84 20.30
N ILE A 209 9.88 17.22 19.24
CA ILE A 209 10.22 16.86 17.85
C ILE A 209 11.21 17.90 17.32
N VAL A 210 12.46 17.49 17.12
CA VAL A 210 13.55 18.38 16.69
C VAL A 210 13.44 18.69 15.19
N ASN A 211 13.13 17.67 14.39
CA ASN A 211 12.91 17.77 12.95
C ASN A 211 11.96 16.66 12.50
N PHE A 212 11.27 16.90 11.38
CA PHE A 212 10.40 15.90 10.77
C PHE A 212 10.59 15.97 9.26
N TYR A 213 10.81 14.81 8.62
CA TYR A 213 11.00 14.72 7.18
C TYR A 213 10.14 13.62 6.60
N LEU A 214 9.47 13.94 5.50
CA LEU A 214 8.79 12.97 4.67
C LEU A 214 9.71 12.57 3.53
N SER A 215 10.09 11.29 3.50
CA SER A 215 11.08 10.77 2.54
C SER A 215 10.45 10.47 1.18
N SER A 216 9.22 9.95 1.17
CA SER A 216 8.51 9.62 -0.07
C SER A 216 7.00 9.50 0.14
N ILE A 217 6.27 9.86 -0.91
CA ILE A 217 4.85 9.55 -1.10
C ILE A 217 4.77 8.73 -2.39
N ASN A 218 4.28 7.49 -2.28
CA ASN A 218 4.19 6.58 -3.42
C ASN A 218 2.86 5.83 -3.43
N PHE A 219 2.63 5.01 -4.45
CA PHE A 219 1.46 4.15 -4.57
C PHE A 219 1.84 2.90 -5.40
N PRO A 220 1.04 1.82 -5.34
CA PRO A 220 1.33 0.57 -6.04
C PRO A 220 1.44 0.73 -7.56
N ASP A 221 2.24 -0.14 -8.20
CA ASP A 221 2.42 -0.14 -9.66
C ASP A 221 1.10 -0.33 -10.42
N GLU A 222 0.17 -1.11 -9.86
CA GLU A 222 -1.19 -1.31 -10.40
C GLU A 222 -1.94 0.02 -10.60
N ASP A 223 -1.84 0.94 -9.62
CA ASP A 223 -2.46 2.25 -9.68
C ASP A 223 -1.71 3.15 -10.68
N PHE A 224 -0.39 2.95 -10.84
CA PHE A 224 0.45 3.66 -11.81
C PHE A 224 0.16 3.26 -13.26
N GLU A 225 -0.03 1.97 -13.53
CA GLU A 225 -0.42 1.46 -14.85
C GLU A 225 -1.78 2.03 -15.30
N MET A 226 -2.73 2.13 -14.37
CA MET A 226 -4.03 2.76 -14.65
C MET A 226 -3.89 4.22 -15.10
N ILE A 227 -3.01 4.99 -14.43
CA ILE A 227 -2.73 6.37 -14.84
C ILE A 227 -2.05 6.40 -16.22
N ASN A 228 -1.05 5.55 -16.47
CA ASN A 228 -0.36 5.50 -17.76
C ASN A 228 -1.31 5.18 -18.92
N LYS A 229 -2.29 4.29 -18.70
CA LYS A 229 -3.33 4.01 -19.69
C LYS A 229 -4.15 5.27 -20.02
N ILE A 230 -4.60 6.00 -19.00
CA ILE A 230 -5.37 7.25 -19.18
C ILE A 230 -4.52 8.32 -19.86
N LEU A 231 -3.25 8.44 -19.49
CA LEU A 231 -2.32 9.38 -20.11
C LEU A 231 -2.07 9.04 -21.58
N GLY A 232 -1.89 7.76 -21.90
CA GLY A 232 -1.73 7.28 -23.27
C GLY A 232 -2.97 7.58 -24.11
N GLU A 233 -4.16 7.25 -23.60
CA GLU A 233 -5.43 7.55 -24.28
C GLU A 233 -5.60 9.07 -24.48
N LYS A 234 -5.38 9.89 -23.45
CA LYS A 234 -5.45 11.37 -23.56
C LYS A 234 -4.45 11.92 -24.58
N ALA A 235 -3.22 11.44 -24.58
CA ALA A 235 -2.20 11.89 -25.53
C ALA A 235 -2.62 11.59 -26.97
N VAL A 236 -3.20 10.41 -27.23
CA VAL A 236 -3.80 10.08 -28.54
C VAL A 236 -4.90 11.09 -28.89
N PHE A 237 -5.85 11.35 -28.00
CA PHE A 237 -6.92 12.32 -28.23
C PHE A 237 -6.45 13.77 -28.45
N ASP A 238 -5.35 14.18 -27.82
CA ASP A 238 -4.77 15.51 -27.97
C ASP A 238 -4.00 15.64 -29.29
N ILE A 239 -3.25 14.61 -29.70
CA ILE A 239 -2.57 14.57 -31.01
C ILE A 239 -3.58 14.64 -32.16
N ILE A 240 -4.75 14.03 -32.00
CA ILE A 240 -5.78 13.95 -33.06
C ILE A 240 -6.48 15.29 -33.32
N GLY A 241 -6.47 16.25 -32.37
CA GLY A 241 -7.15 17.54 -32.54
C GLY A 241 -8.65 17.40 -32.80
N ASP A 242 -9.28 18.32 -33.56
CA ASP A 242 -10.74 18.35 -33.81
C ASP A 242 -11.34 17.09 -34.46
N ASN A 243 -10.51 16.19 -34.99
CA ASN A 243 -10.95 14.92 -35.57
C ASN A 243 -11.15 13.78 -34.54
N ARG A 244 -11.24 14.09 -33.23
CA ARG A 244 -11.33 13.12 -32.11
C ARG A 244 -12.33 12.00 -32.37
N TYR A 245 -13.51 12.34 -32.89
CA TYR A 245 -14.58 11.38 -33.12
C TYR A 245 -14.28 10.45 -34.31
N GLN A 246 -13.75 10.99 -35.42
CA GLN A 246 -13.44 10.19 -36.60
C GLN A 246 -12.29 9.22 -36.35
N VAL A 247 -11.25 9.67 -35.63
CA VAL A 247 -10.09 8.82 -35.35
C VAL A 247 -10.37 7.80 -34.24
N LYS A 248 -11.13 8.15 -33.19
CA LYS A 248 -11.61 7.15 -32.22
C LYS A 248 -12.37 6.04 -32.95
N ARG A 249 -13.30 6.43 -33.83
CA ARG A 249 -14.08 5.46 -34.61
C ARG A 249 -13.21 4.63 -35.55
N SER A 250 -12.13 5.19 -36.12
CA SER A 250 -11.18 4.41 -36.93
C SER A 250 -10.35 3.44 -36.09
N PHE A 251 -9.97 3.80 -34.85
CA PHE A 251 -9.30 2.89 -33.93
C PHE A 251 -10.22 1.77 -33.47
N ASP A 252 -11.47 2.08 -33.07
CA ASP A 252 -12.47 1.07 -32.71
C ASP A 252 -12.68 0.07 -33.88
N VAL A 253 -12.71 0.57 -35.12
CA VAL A 253 -12.82 -0.26 -36.33
C VAL A 253 -11.53 -1.07 -36.59
N MET A 254 -10.35 -0.49 -36.40
CA MET A 254 -9.07 -1.20 -36.55
C MET A 254 -8.87 -2.28 -35.47
N GLU A 255 -9.22 -2.02 -34.22
CA GLU A 255 -9.14 -3.00 -33.12
C GLU A 255 -10.14 -4.13 -33.36
N THR A 256 -11.34 -3.82 -33.85
CA THR A 256 -12.32 -4.82 -34.27
C THR A 256 -11.81 -5.64 -35.48
N ALA A 257 -11.08 -5.03 -36.41
CA ALA A 257 -10.49 -5.71 -37.55
C ALA A 257 -9.27 -6.57 -37.16
N ALA A 258 -8.43 -6.11 -36.22
CA ALA A 258 -7.27 -6.83 -35.70
C ALA A 258 -7.67 -7.98 -34.76
N GLY A 259 -8.74 -7.82 -33.97
CA GLY A 259 -9.35 -8.91 -33.20
C GLY A 259 -10.00 -10.00 -34.06
N ASN A 260 -10.04 -9.81 -35.39
CA ASN A 260 -10.47 -10.79 -36.39
C ASN A 260 -9.28 -11.23 -37.27
N GLU A 261 -8.26 -11.83 -36.66
CA GLU A 261 -7.04 -12.33 -37.34
C GLU A 261 -7.27 -13.50 -38.34
N SER A 262 -8.49 -13.99 -38.52
CA SER A 262 -8.80 -15.02 -39.51
C SER A 262 -9.40 -14.41 -40.79
N GLY A 263 -8.56 -13.84 -41.65
CA GLY A 263 -9.02 -13.44 -42.99
C GLY A 263 -8.04 -12.52 -43.70
N GLY A 264 -7.06 -13.10 -44.40
CA GLY A 264 -6.06 -12.41 -45.21
C GLY A 264 -6.64 -11.48 -46.28
N SER A 265 -6.98 -10.26 -45.88
CA SER A 265 -7.31 -9.16 -46.79
C SER A 265 -6.87 -7.82 -46.22
N ILE A 266 -5.60 -7.75 -45.82
CA ILE A 266 -4.91 -6.47 -45.62
C ILE A 266 -4.75 -5.72 -46.97
N ALA A 267 -5.04 -6.38 -48.11
CA ALA A 267 -4.99 -5.79 -49.44
C ALA A 267 -6.30 -5.06 -49.88
N ALA A 268 -7.47 -5.34 -49.29
CA ALA A 268 -8.73 -4.72 -49.76
C ALA A 268 -9.15 -3.44 -49.01
N ALA A 269 -8.63 -3.20 -47.80
CA ALA A 269 -8.95 -1.99 -47.03
C ALA A 269 -7.94 -0.85 -47.23
N GLY A 270 -6.81 -1.10 -47.89
CA GLY A 270 -5.73 -0.12 -48.13
C GLY A 270 -5.90 0.77 -49.37
N VAL A 271 -6.98 0.60 -50.15
CA VAL A 271 -7.18 1.33 -51.43
C VAL A 271 -8.16 2.52 -51.30
N GLY A 272 -8.85 2.66 -50.17
CA GLY A 272 -9.91 3.66 -50.01
C GLY A 272 -9.49 5.06 -49.53
N LEU A 273 -8.23 5.26 -49.11
CA LEU A 273 -7.83 6.50 -48.41
C LEU A 273 -6.58 7.19 -48.98
N GLY A 274 -6.13 6.82 -50.18
CA GLY A 274 -4.85 7.32 -50.70
C GLY A 274 -4.69 7.40 -52.22
N LEU A 275 -5.72 7.76 -52.99
CA LEU A 275 -5.56 8.14 -54.39
C LEU A 275 -6.47 9.32 -54.74
N GLY A 276 -5.86 10.51 -54.71
CA GLY A 276 -6.49 11.76 -55.11
C GLY A 276 -6.86 11.82 -56.59
N ALA A 277 -7.96 12.53 -56.85
CA ALA A 277 -8.30 13.28 -58.06
C ALA A 277 -7.78 12.73 -59.41
N GLY A 278 -8.59 11.94 -60.13
CA GLY A 278 -8.39 11.83 -61.59
C GLY A 278 -9.06 10.72 -62.40
N ALA A 279 -9.70 9.69 -61.82
CA ALA A 279 -10.06 8.49 -62.62
C ALA A 279 -11.53 8.03 -62.48
N GLY A 280 -12.47 8.97 -62.50
CA GLY A 280 -13.89 8.71 -62.21
C GLY A 280 -14.79 8.23 -63.36
N LEU A 281 -14.29 7.77 -64.52
CA LEU A 281 -15.17 7.56 -65.71
C LEU A 281 -15.03 6.24 -66.48
N ALA A 282 -14.24 5.25 -66.03
CA ALA A 282 -14.02 4.02 -66.81
C ALA A 282 -14.55 2.70 -66.20
N VAL A 283 -15.25 2.74 -65.05
CA VAL A 283 -15.71 1.53 -64.32
C VAL A 283 -17.25 1.40 -64.33
N GLY A 284 -17.93 1.99 -65.32
CA GLY A 284 -19.39 1.92 -65.45
C GLY A 284 -19.90 0.71 -66.26
N ASN A 285 -19.16 0.27 -67.29
CA ASN A 285 -19.71 -0.64 -68.30
C ASN A 285 -19.42 -2.14 -68.10
N THR A 286 -18.55 -2.51 -67.16
CA THR A 286 -18.23 -3.92 -66.86
C THR A 286 -19.06 -4.51 -65.71
N PHE A 287 -19.78 -3.69 -64.95
CA PHE A 287 -20.58 -4.15 -63.81
C PHE A 287 -22.00 -4.64 -64.21
N ALA A 288 -22.52 -4.18 -65.36
CA ALA A 288 -23.87 -4.53 -65.82
C ALA A 288 -24.01 -5.98 -66.33
N ASN A 289 -22.93 -6.59 -66.86
CA ASN A 289 -23.00 -7.94 -67.44
C ASN A 289 -22.74 -9.08 -66.43
N THR A 290 -22.32 -8.77 -65.20
CA THR A 290 -22.02 -9.78 -64.17
C THR A 290 -23.14 -9.93 -63.14
N ALA A 291 -24.07 -8.96 -63.06
CA ALA A 291 -25.18 -8.95 -62.10
C ALA A 291 -26.36 -9.88 -62.46
N GLY A 292 -26.38 -10.43 -63.68
CA GLY A 292 -27.51 -11.25 -64.19
C GLY A 292 -27.46 -12.75 -63.88
N ARG A 293 -26.46 -13.26 -63.14
CA ARG A 293 -26.27 -14.72 -62.91
C ARG A 293 -26.20 -15.16 -61.44
N ALA A 294 -26.70 -14.35 -60.50
CA ALA A 294 -26.69 -14.69 -59.07
C ALA A 294 -28.05 -15.13 -58.49
N PHE A 295 -29.08 -15.35 -59.34
CA PHE A 295 -30.42 -15.77 -58.92
C PHE A 295 -30.70 -17.24 -59.27
N ASN A 296 -29.97 -18.19 -58.69
CA ASN A 296 -30.48 -19.54 -58.40
C ASN A 296 -29.43 -20.40 -57.69
N THR A 297 -29.41 -20.34 -56.36
CA THR A 297 -28.86 -21.41 -55.51
C THR A 297 -29.71 -21.51 -54.23
N PRO A 298 -30.09 -22.72 -53.78
CA PRO A 298 -30.88 -22.88 -52.56
C PRO A 298 -30.05 -22.52 -51.32
N PRO A 299 -30.65 -21.93 -50.27
CA PRO A 299 -29.91 -21.39 -49.13
C PRO A 299 -29.41 -22.52 -48.23
N GLN A 300 -28.09 -22.72 -48.20
CA GLN A 300 -27.39 -23.50 -47.17
C GLN A 300 -27.08 -22.57 -46.01
N GLY A 301 -28.04 -22.33 -45.12
CA GLY A 301 -27.88 -21.41 -43.99
C GLY A 301 -28.55 -21.91 -42.72
N HIS A 302 -27.96 -21.65 -41.56
CA HIS A 302 -28.49 -22.07 -40.27
C HIS A 302 -29.48 -21.02 -39.70
N PRO A 303 -30.66 -21.43 -39.22
CA PRO A 303 -31.65 -20.50 -38.66
C PRO A 303 -31.23 -19.99 -37.29
N CYS A 304 -31.39 -18.69 -37.06
CA CYS A 304 -31.19 -18.07 -35.76
C CYS A 304 -32.23 -18.56 -34.76
N LYS A 305 -31.80 -19.10 -33.61
CA LYS A 305 -32.70 -19.61 -32.55
C LYS A 305 -33.60 -18.53 -31.93
N LYS A 306 -33.23 -17.25 -32.05
CA LYS A 306 -33.97 -16.13 -31.43
C LYS A 306 -34.99 -15.48 -32.36
N CYS A 307 -34.67 -15.34 -33.65
CA CYS A 307 -35.54 -14.62 -34.61
C CYS A 307 -35.91 -15.43 -35.87
N GLY A 308 -35.39 -16.65 -36.03
CA GLY A 308 -35.71 -17.53 -37.15
C GLY A 308 -35.01 -17.20 -38.47
N GLU A 309 -34.30 -16.08 -38.56
CA GLU A 309 -33.59 -15.66 -39.77
C GLU A 309 -32.56 -16.69 -40.23
N SER A 310 -32.51 -17.02 -41.52
CA SER A 310 -31.47 -17.91 -42.07
C SER A 310 -30.17 -17.13 -42.25
N ASN A 311 -29.08 -17.56 -41.61
CA ASN A 311 -27.78 -16.91 -41.69
C ASN A 311 -26.79 -17.83 -42.42
N GLU A 312 -25.77 -17.26 -43.06
CA GLU A 312 -24.75 -18.04 -43.76
C GLU A 312 -23.97 -18.94 -42.77
N PRO A 313 -23.42 -20.09 -43.22
CA PRO A 313 -22.84 -21.12 -42.34
C PRO A 313 -21.77 -20.60 -41.37
N ASP A 314 -21.01 -19.57 -41.77
CA ASP A 314 -19.89 -19.02 -41.00
C ASP A 314 -20.23 -17.72 -40.23
N SER A 315 -21.52 -17.35 -40.18
CA SER A 315 -21.97 -16.10 -39.55
C SER A 315 -21.77 -16.14 -38.05
N LYS A 316 -20.98 -15.18 -37.51
CA LYS A 316 -20.67 -15.13 -36.08
C LYS A 316 -21.81 -14.59 -35.20
N PHE A 317 -22.64 -13.74 -35.80
CA PHE A 317 -23.79 -13.09 -35.18
C PHE A 317 -24.94 -13.09 -36.18
N CYS A 318 -26.17 -13.09 -35.68
CA CYS A 318 -27.34 -13.04 -36.51
C CYS A 318 -27.42 -11.68 -37.20
N ARG A 319 -27.51 -11.70 -38.53
CA ARG A 319 -27.58 -10.49 -39.36
C ARG A 319 -28.79 -9.61 -39.09
N ASN A 320 -29.84 -10.19 -38.50
CA ASN A 320 -31.08 -9.47 -38.19
C ASN A 320 -31.10 -8.97 -36.74
N CYS A 321 -30.92 -9.86 -35.75
CA CYS A 321 -31.13 -9.51 -34.34
C CYS A 321 -29.85 -9.37 -33.50
N GLY A 322 -28.66 -9.57 -34.09
CA GLY A 322 -27.37 -9.42 -33.40
C GLY A 322 -27.02 -10.53 -32.41
N GLU A 323 -27.85 -11.58 -32.28
CA GLU A 323 -27.59 -12.70 -31.38
C GLU A 323 -26.36 -13.49 -31.83
N LYS A 324 -25.47 -13.86 -30.90
CA LYS A 324 -24.24 -14.59 -31.24
C LYS A 324 -24.60 -16.00 -31.75
N LEU A 325 -24.14 -16.32 -32.96
CA LEU A 325 -24.42 -17.59 -33.64
C LEU A 325 -23.25 -18.57 -33.52
N ILE A 326 -22.00 -18.11 -33.34
CA ILE A 326 -20.90 -19.03 -33.04
C ILE A 326 -21.06 -19.53 -31.62
N VAL A 327 -21.21 -20.84 -31.52
CA VAL A 327 -20.79 -21.57 -30.34
C VAL A 327 -19.50 -22.27 -30.72
N ALA A 328 -18.42 -21.97 -29.99
CA ALA A 328 -17.12 -22.59 -30.23
C ALA A 328 -17.32 -24.11 -30.25
N GLN A 329 -16.76 -24.78 -31.25
CA GLN A 329 -16.93 -26.22 -31.40
C GLN A 329 -15.69 -26.95 -30.91
N ILE A 330 -15.90 -27.96 -30.07
CA ILE A 330 -14.89 -28.90 -29.58
C ILE A 330 -15.18 -30.29 -30.14
N GLU A 331 -14.15 -31.09 -30.36
CA GLU A 331 -14.34 -32.49 -30.75
C GLU A 331 -14.78 -33.34 -29.55
N CYS A 332 -15.80 -34.18 -29.75
CA CYS A 332 -16.19 -35.18 -28.77
C CYS A 332 -15.06 -36.19 -28.56
N TYR A 333 -14.65 -36.41 -27.30
CA TYR A 333 -13.58 -37.36 -26.96
C TYR A 333 -13.92 -38.81 -27.35
N SER A 334 -15.21 -39.16 -27.47
CA SER A 334 -15.66 -40.52 -27.77
C SER A 334 -15.84 -40.76 -29.26
N CYS A 335 -16.55 -39.89 -29.98
CA CYS A 335 -16.92 -40.10 -31.38
C CYS A 335 -16.32 -39.10 -32.38
N ARG A 336 -15.55 -38.11 -31.90
CA ARG A 336 -14.93 -37.02 -32.68
C ARG A 336 -15.89 -36.11 -33.45
N ALA A 337 -17.21 -36.23 -33.22
CA ALA A 337 -18.15 -35.25 -33.74
C ALA A 337 -17.87 -33.86 -33.15
N LEU A 338 -18.06 -32.81 -33.94
CA LEU A 338 -17.98 -31.44 -33.47
C LEU A 338 -19.20 -31.13 -32.59
N VAL A 339 -18.94 -30.71 -31.36
CA VAL A 339 -19.94 -30.41 -30.32
C VAL A 339 -19.69 -28.99 -29.84
N ASP A 340 -20.76 -28.28 -29.51
CA ASP A 340 -20.71 -26.99 -28.83
C ASP A 340 -19.87 -27.08 -27.52
N GLU A 341 -18.94 -26.15 -27.30
CA GLU A 341 -18.03 -26.09 -26.14
C GLU A 341 -18.79 -26.07 -24.80
N HIS A 342 -20.03 -25.57 -24.80
CA HIS A 342 -20.87 -25.53 -23.62
C HIS A 342 -21.92 -26.64 -23.57
N ALA A 343 -21.91 -27.60 -24.51
CA ALA A 343 -22.82 -28.74 -24.45
C ALA A 343 -22.46 -29.64 -23.26
N LYS A 344 -23.46 -30.07 -22.49
CA LYS A 344 -23.25 -31.04 -21.40
C LYS A 344 -23.10 -32.48 -21.92
N PHE A 345 -23.64 -32.78 -23.10
CA PHE A 345 -23.58 -34.09 -23.75
C PHE A 345 -23.34 -33.93 -25.25
N CYS A 346 -22.64 -34.89 -25.85
CA CYS A 346 -22.45 -34.95 -27.29
C CYS A 346 -23.77 -35.30 -28.00
N SER A 347 -24.22 -34.43 -28.89
CA SER A 347 -25.45 -34.64 -29.66
C SER A 347 -25.42 -35.83 -30.62
N ASN A 348 -24.23 -36.39 -30.90
CA ASN A 348 -24.08 -37.53 -31.83
C ASN A 348 -24.01 -38.89 -31.10
N CYS A 349 -23.24 -39.00 -30.01
CA CYS A 349 -23.04 -40.28 -29.31
C CYS A 349 -23.54 -40.30 -27.86
N GLY A 350 -24.05 -39.20 -27.32
CA GLY A 350 -24.60 -39.11 -25.96
C GLY A 350 -23.55 -39.02 -24.84
N SER A 351 -22.25 -39.06 -25.14
CA SER A 351 -21.18 -38.98 -24.13
C SER A 351 -21.18 -37.63 -23.41
N SER A 352 -20.93 -37.64 -22.09
CA SER A 352 -20.88 -36.42 -21.27
C SER A 352 -19.66 -35.57 -21.62
N MET A 353 -19.89 -34.30 -21.93
CA MET A 353 -18.85 -33.32 -22.25
C MET A 353 -18.52 -32.41 -21.04
N MET A 354 -19.02 -32.77 -19.85
CA MET A 354 -18.72 -32.05 -18.63
C MET A 354 -17.32 -32.37 -18.11
N LYS A 355 -16.64 -31.36 -17.57
CA LYS A 355 -15.36 -31.53 -16.90
C LYS A 355 -15.54 -32.34 -15.61
N GLN A 356 -14.58 -33.20 -15.28
CA GLN A 356 -14.62 -34.06 -14.10
C GLN A 356 -13.65 -33.57 -13.03
N ILE A 357 -14.07 -33.60 -11.76
CA ILE A 357 -13.24 -33.24 -10.61
C ILE A 357 -12.54 -34.52 -10.11
N CYS A 358 -11.22 -34.47 -9.98
CA CYS A 358 -10.46 -35.62 -9.50
C CYS A 358 -10.78 -35.92 -8.03
N PRO A 359 -11.14 -37.17 -7.65
CA PRO A 359 -11.41 -37.53 -6.25
C PRO A 359 -10.15 -37.50 -5.36
N GLY A 360 -8.95 -37.61 -5.94
CA GLY A 360 -7.68 -37.58 -5.21
C GLY A 360 -7.20 -36.16 -4.86
N CYS A 361 -7.07 -35.30 -5.87
CA CYS A 361 -6.50 -33.95 -5.71
C CYS A 361 -7.49 -32.80 -5.93
N HIS A 362 -8.76 -33.09 -6.24
CA HIS A 362 -9.81 -32.10 -6.51
C HIS A 362 -9.56 -31.19 -7.72
N LYS A 363 -8.55 -31.49 -8.55
CA LYS A 363 -8.29 -30.77 -9.79
C LYS A 363 -9.35 -31.08 -10.85
N GLU A 364 -9.75 -30.07 -11.59
CA GLU A 364 -10.64 -30.19 -12.76
C GLU A 364 -9.87 -30.80 -13.96
N ASN A 365 -10.43 -31.85 -14.57
CA ASN A 365 -9.87 -32.56 -15.71
C ASN A 365 -10.83 -32.52 -16.91
N LYS A 366 -10.28 -32.67 -18.12
CA LYS A 366 -11.05 -32.65 -19.37
C LYS A 366 -12.03 -33.83 -19.44
N PRO A 367 -13.16 -33.70 -20.16
CA PRO A 367 -14.09 -34.80 -20.35
C PRO A 367 -13.41 -36.02 -20.96
N GLY A 368 -13.69 -37.22 -20.43
CA GLY A 368 -13.15 -38.49 -20.94
C GLY A 368 -11.72 -38.84 -20.52
N THR A 369 -11.09 -38.08 -19.61
CA THR A 369 -9.76 -38.43 -19.07
C THR A 369 -9.82 -39.67 -18.17
N LYS A 370 -9.04 -40.71 -18.48
CA LYS A 370 -8.98 -41.93 -17.65
C LYS A 370 -8.15 -41.79 -16.37
N PHE A 371 -7.19 -40.87 -16.36
CA PHE A 371 -6.31 -40.58 -15.23
C PHE A 371 -6.20 -39.07 -15.04
N CYS A 372 -6.13 -38.64 -13.78
CA CYS A 372 -5.93 -37.24 -13.46
C CYS A 372 -4.59 -36.75 -13.99
N SER A 373 -4.62 -35.63 -14.70
CA SER A 373 -3.44 -34.98 -15.27
C SER A 373 -2.44 -34.44 -14.24
N ASP A 374 -2.85 -34.28 -12.98
CA ASP A 374 -2.04 -33.67 -11.92
C ASP A 374 -1.48 -34.72 -10.94
N CYS A 375 -2.32 -35.62 -10.42
CA CYS A 375 -1.93 -36.59 -9.40
C CYS A 375 -1.94 -38.06 -9.86
N GLY A 376 -2.31 -38.34 -11.12
CA GLY A 376 -2.33 -39.70 -11.67
C GLY A 376 -3.43 -40.62 -11.15
N THR A 377 -4.32 -40.15 -10.26
CA THR A 377 -5.46 -40.93 -9.76
C THR A 377 -6.39 -41.31 -10.91
N LYS A 378 -6.83 -42.58 -10.94
CA LYS A 378 -7.78 -43.07 -11.93
C LYS A 378 -9.12 -42.35 -11.76
N MET A 379 -9.66 -41.81 -12.86
CA MET A 379 -10.96 -41.16 -12.87
C MET A 379 -12.04 -42.23 -13.01
N GLU A 380 -13.13 -42.10 -12.26
CA GLU A 380 -14.30 -42.97 -12.39
C GLU A 380 -15.12 -42.53 -13.63
N GLU A 381 -15.64 -43.50 -14.37
CA GLU A 381 -16.34 -43.28 -15.66
C GLU A 381 -17.64 -42.48 -15.53
#